data_AF-X1CXU4-F1
#
_entry.id   AF-X1CXU4-F1
#
_cell.length_a   1.000
_cell.length_b   1.000
_cell.length_c   1.000
_cell.angle_alpha   90.00
_cell.angle_beta   90.00
_cell.angle_gamma   90.00
#
_symmetry.space_group_name_H-M   'P 1'
#
loop_
_entity.id
_entity.type
_entity.pdbx_description
1 polymer ?
#
loop_
_entity_poly.entity_id
_entity_poly.type
_entity_poly.pdbx_seq_one_letter_code
_entity_poly.pdbx_strand_id
1 'polypeptide(L)'
;FQKYLLEEERQMALFKGIEIDLSSTEKFIVNNILPTRFDILLFEYLESIEGIFFIKKIINYWKGKTKNSEDFPLLGLAHFDPSFFVINGMSILIDFLTENKIFFEFNTSYPQYYSQKYSSFFDQLKERNVLVSVACDSHHISNLIDIEEAYDRIKLYALESNLADLVQILDKKRI
;
A
#
# COMPACT_ATOMS: atom_id res chain seq x y z
N PHE A 1 -5.23 -18.66 10.64
CA PHE A 1 -5.53 -18.27 9.24
C PHE A 1 -4.97 -19.22 8.17
N GLN A 2 -3.66 -19.51 8.09
CA GLN A 2 -3.11 -20.48 7.10
C GLN A 2 -3.78 -21.85 7.12
N LYS A 3 -3.99 -22.42 8.32
CA LYS A 3 -4.71 -23.68 8.49
C LYS A 3 -6.10 -23.64 7.86
N TYR A 4 -6.83 -22.54 8.03
CA TYR A 4 -8.12 -22.30 7.37
C TYR A 4 -8.00 -22.20 5.84
N LEU A 5 -6.99 -21.50 5.31
CA LEU A 5 -6.77 -21.42 3.85
C LEU A 5 -6.47 -22.80 3.24
N LEU A 6 -5.71 -23.63 3.97
CA LEU A 6 -5.36 -24.99 3.55
C LEU A 6 -6.53 -25.97 3.70
N GLU A 7 -7.29 -25.89 4.80
CA GLU A 7 -8.42 -26.77 5.09
C GLU A 7 -9.63 -26.50 4.18
N GLU A 8 -9.81 -25.25 3.75
CA GLU A 8 -10.93 -24.83 2.89
C GLU A 8 -10.59 -24.89 1.38
N GLU A 9 -9.42 -25.42 1.00
CA GLU A 9 -8.93 -25.48 -0.40
C GLU A 9 -9.10 -24.16 -1.17
N ARG A 10 -8.93 -23.03 -0.47
CA ARG A 10 -9.18 -21.71 -1.06
C ARG A 10 -8.19 -21.49 -2.19
N GLN A 11 -8.70 -21.38 -3.41
CA GLN A 11 -7.86 -20.99 -4.55
C GLN A 11 -7.32 -19.58 -4.32
N MET A 12 -6.02 -19.48 -4.05
CA MET A 12 -5.30 -18.22 -3.88
C MET A 12 -4.82 -17.71 -5.24
N ALA A 13 -4.92 -16.41 -5.46
CA ALA A 13 -4.28 -15.74 -6.58
C ALA A 13 -2.90 -15.25 -6.16
N LEU A 14 -1.91 -15.40 -7.03
CA LEU A 14 -0.59 -14.82 -6.83
C LEU A 14 -0.46 -13.57 -7.69
N PHE A 15 -0.33 -12.41 -7.04
CA PHE A 15 -0.07 -11.15 -7.71
C PHE A 15 1.44 -10.90 -7.76
N LYS A 16 1.92 -10.43 -8.91
CA LYS A 16 3.32 -10.07 -9.09
C LYS A 16 3.55 -8.64 -8.60
N GLY A 17 4.17 -8.53 -7.43
CA GLY A 17 4.54 -7.26 -6.81
C GLY A 17 6.03 -6.92 -6.88
N ILE A 18 6.36 -5.66 -6.60
CA ILE A 18 7.71 -5.21 -6.22
C ILE A 18 7.60 -4.05 -5.22
N GLU A 19 8.47 -4.07 -4.22
CA GLU A 19 8.70 -2.96 -3.29
C GLU A 19 9.85 -2.10 -3.79
N ILE A 20 9.65 -0.78 -3.77
CA ILE A 20 10.55 0.21 -4.35
C ILE A 20 11.13 1.07 -3.24
N ASP A 21 12.43 0.88 -3.02
CA ASP A 21 13.24 1.69 -2.11
C ASP A 21 13.35 3.14 -2.62
N LEU A 22 12.77 4.08 -1.87
CA LEU A 22 12.81 5.51 -2.19
C LEU A 22 14.18 6.16 -1.93
N SER A 23 15.13 5.46 -1.32
CA SER A 23 16.54 5.85 -1.30
C SER A 23 17.21 5.73 -2.68
N SER A 24 16.62 4.95 -3.59
CA SER A 24 17.10 4.81 -4.97
C SER A 24 16.90 6.08 -5.79
N THR A 25 17.83 6.34 -6.72
CA THR A 25 17.70 7.49 -7.62
C THR A 25 16.53 7.31 -8.59
N GLU A 26 15.88 8.42 -8.98
CA GLU A 26 14.82 8.42 -10.00
C GLU A 26 15.26 7.68 -11.27
N LYS A 27 16.48 7.98 -11.76
CA LYS A 27 17.04 7.36 -12.97
C LYS A 27 17.14 5.84 -12.85
N PHE A 28 17.51 5.34 -11.67
CA PHE A 28 17.59 3.91 -11.44
C PHE A 28 16.20 3.26 -11.50
N ILE A 29 15.24 3.83 -10.76
CA ILE A 29 13.86 3.33 -10.69
C ILE A 29 13.23 3.30 -12.09
N VAL A 30 13.23 4.42 -12.82
CA VAL A 30 12.52 4.53 -14.10
C VAL A 30 13.14 3.70 -15.23
N ASN A 31 14.44 3.41 -15.17
CA ASN A 31 15.13 2.62 -16.20
C ASN A 31 15.04 1.11 -15.95
N ASN A 32 14.85 0.68 -14.70
CA ASN A 32 14.87 -0.75 -14.35
C ASN A 32 13.49 -1.33 -14.06
N ILE A 33 12.50 -0.48 -13.74
CA ILE A 33 11.14 -0.92 -13.47
C ILE A 33 10.24 -0.57 -14.65
N LEU A 34 9.66 -1.60 -15.27
CA LEU A 34 8.57 -1.47 -16.23
C LEU A 34 7.25 -1.78 -15.52
N PRO A 35 6.42 -0.78 -15.18
CA PRO A 35 5.24 -0.95 -14.32
C PRO A 35 4.24 -1.98 -14.82
N THR A 36 4.03 -2.06 -16.14
CA THR A 36 3.08 -2.99 -16.78
C THR A 36 3.49 -4.46 -16.66
N ARG A 37 4.64 -4.77 -16.06
CA ARG A 37 5.06 -6.14 -15.73
C ARG A 37 4.63 -6.59 -14.34
N PHE A 38 3.98 -5.73 -13.58
CA PHE A 38 3.57 -5.95 -12.20
C PHE A 38 2.09 -5.67 -12.04
N ASP A 39 1.48 -6.33 -11.07
CA ASP A 39 0.10 -6.08 -10.65
C ASP A 39 0.04 -5.00 -9.57
N ILE A 40 1.09 -4.94 -8.74
CA ILE A 40 1.22 -4.07 -7.57
C ILE A 40 2.63 -3.49 -7.51
N LEU A 41 2.75 -2.19 -7.29
CA LEU A 41 3.99 -1.52 -6.90
C LEU A 41 3.82 -0.93 -5.50
N LEU A 42 4.75 -1.22 -4.60
CA LEU A 42 4.78 -0.67 -3.26
C LEU A 42 5.94 0.34 -3.15
N PHE A 43 5.69 1.47 -2.51
CA PHE A 43 6.75 2.44 -2.18
C PHE A 43 7.04 2.34 -0.68
N GLU A 44 8.30 2.13 -0.32
CA GLU A 44 8.76 2.07 1.08
C GLU A 44 9.55 3.34 1.46
N TYR A 45 9.66 3.62 2.76
CA TYR A 45 10.47 4.73 3.30
C TYR A 45 10.05 6.14 2.81
N LEU A 46 8.74 6.40 2.72
CA LEU A 46 8.26 7.77 2.50
C LEU A 46 8.33 8.56 3.81
N GLU A 47 9.27 9.49 3.91
CA GLU A 47 9.54 10.24 5.15
C GLU A 47 9.41 11.77 4.99
N SER A 48 9.07 12.27 3.80
CA SER A 48 9.01 13.72 3.54
C SER A 48 8.09 14.15 2.40
N ILE A 49 7.74 15.44 2.39
CA ILE A 49 6.98 16.06 1.30
C ILE A 49 7.77 16.02 -0.01
N GLU A 50 9.10 16.17 0.04
CA GLU A 50 9.98 15.99 -1.10
C GLU A 50 9.89 14.57 -1.66
N GLY A 51 9.79 13.57 -0.79
CA GLY A 51 9.52 12.17 -1.16
C GLY A 51 8.19 12.01 -1.90
N ILE A 52 7.13 12.72 -1.48
CA ILE A 52 5.85 12.74 -2.21
C ILE A 52 6.05 13.26 -3.64
N PHE A 53 6.75 14.39 -3.81
CA PHE A 53 7.01 14.95 -5.13
C PHE A 53 7.87 14.03 -6.00
N PHE A 54 8.85 13.36 -5.40
CA PHE A 54 9.68 12.36 -6.07
C PHE A 54 8.83 11.20 -6.61
N ILE A 55 7.96 10.60 -5.79
CA ILE A 55 7.06 9.52 -6.23
C ILE A 55 6.10 10.03 -7.31
N LYS A 56 5.49 11.21 -7.13
CA LYS A 56 4.62 11.82 -8.15
C LYS A 56 5.32 11.93 -9.50
N LYS A 57 6.58 12.35 -9.52
CA LYS A 57 7.37 12.46 -10.75
C LYS A 57 7.55 11.10 -11.44
N ILE A 58 7.87 10.06 -10.67
CA ILE A 58 8.02 8.68 -11.17
C ILE A 58 6.70 8.16 -11.74
N ILE A 59 5.60 8.28 -10.99
CA ILE A 59 4.27 7.85 -11.43
C ILE A 59 3.88 8.56 -12.74
N ASN A 60 4.08 9.88 -12.82
CA ASN A 60 3.75 10.66 -14.02
C ASN A 60 4.59 10.24 -15.22
N TYR A 61 5.89 9.99 -15.02
CA TYR A 61 6.76 9.47 -16.07
C TYR A 61 6.23 8.14 -16.62
N TRP A 62 5.88 7.21 -15.74
CA TRP A 62 5.36 5.90 -16.12
C TRP A 62 3.99 5.95 -16.78
N LYS A 63 3.05 6.75 -16.25
CA LYS A 63 1.74 6.97 -16.87
C LYS A 63 1.90 7.54 -18.27
N GLY A 64 2.81 8.49 -18.49
CA GLY A 64 3.10 9.06 -19.80
C GLY A 64 3.70 8.08 -20.82
N LYS A 65 4.20 6.92 -20.38
CA LYS A 65 4.72 5.85 -21.23
C LYS A 65 3.74 4.68 -21.42
N THR A 66 2.66 4.63 -20.63
CA THR A 66 1.69 3.54 -20.65
C THR A 66 0.56 3.88 -21.62
N LYS A 67 0.31 3.02 -22.62
CA LYS A 67 -0.71 3.29 -23.65
C LYS A 67 -2.14 3.02 -23.17
N ASN A 68 -2.33 2.04 -22.28
CA ASN A 68 -3.62 1.68 -21.72
C ASN A 68 -3.60 1.87 -20.20
N SER A 69 -4.49 2.70 -19.68
CA SER A 69 -4.57 2.97 -18.24
C SER A 69 -4.96 1.75 -17.41
N GLU A 70 -5.64 0.77 -18.01
CA GLU A 70 -6.06 -0.45 -17.32
C GLU A 70 -4.90 -1.41 -17.00
N ASP A 71 -3.80 -1.30 -17.77
CA ASP A 71 -2.57 -2.08 -17.59
C ASP A 71 -1.67 -1.50 -16.49
N PHE A 72 -2.05 -0.38 -15.87
CA PHE A 72 -1.24 0.23 -14.82
C PHE A 72 -1.41 -0.53 -13.50
N PRO A 73 -0.31 -0.82 -12.78
CA PRO A 73 -0.38 -1.55 -11.52
C PRO A 73 -1.12 -0.74 -10.44
N LEU A 74 -1.64 -1.46 -9.46
CA LEU A 74 -2.04 -0.84 -8.19
C LEU A 74 -0.80 -0.26 -7.51
N LEU A 75 -0.99 0.85 -6.83
CA LEU A 75 0.08 1.52 -6.09
C LEU A 75 -0.23 1.41 -4.61
N GLY A 76 0.76 1.06 -3.80
CA GLY A 76 0.64 1.02 -2.36
C GLY A 76 1.78 1.74 -1.67
N LEU A 77 1.52 2.14 -0.43
CA LEU A 77 2.52 2.70 0.48
C LEU A 77 2.79 1.66 1.56
N ALA A 78 3.97 1.05 1.51
CA ALA A 78 4.37 -0.03 2.41
C ALA A 78 4.83 0.52 3.76
N HIS A 79 4.42 -0.18 4.83
CA HIS A 79 4.85 0.02 6.24
C HIS A 79 5.24 1.46 6.63
N PHE A 80 4.36 2.42 6.35
CA PHE A 80 4.62 3.84 6.55
C PHE A 80 4.50 4.26 8.02
N ASP A 81 5.45 5.06 8.51
CA ASP A 81 5.38 5.71 9.82
C ASP A 81 4.72 7.09 9.73
N PRO A 82 3.50 7.28 10.30
CA PRO A 82 2.86 8.58 10.29
C PRO A 82 3.63 9.70 11.00
N SER A 83 4.61 9.35 11.86
CA SER A 83 5.40 10.32 12.64
C SER A 83 6.00 11.43 11.80
N PHE A 84 6.44 11.11 10.57
CA PHE A 84 7.09 12.05 9.66
C PHE A 84 6.17 13.19 9.18
N PHE A 85 4.84 13.02 9.27
CA PHE A 85 3.87 13.97 8.73
C PHE A 85 2.89 14.53 9.78
N VAL A 86 3.02 14.14 11.06
CA VAL A 86 2.10 14.60 12.14
C VAL A 86 2.19 16.10 12.38
N ILE A 87 3.39 16.68 12.36
CA ILE A 87 3.58 18.11 12.67
C ILE A 87 3.09 18.96 11.50
N ASN A 88 3.44 18.57 10.27
CA ASN A 88 3.06 19.25 9.03
C ASN A 88 3.01 18.23 7.89
N GLY A 89 2.08 18.41 6.94
CA GLY A 89 2.05 17.64 5.69
C GLY A 89 1.03 16.52 5.63
N MET A 90 0.27 16.25 6.71
CA MET A 90 -0.76 15.20 6.70
C MET A 90 -1.79 15.37 5.57
N SER A 91 -2.33 16.59 5.39
CA SER A 91 -3.26 16.86 4.28
C SER A 91 -2.61 16.62 2.91
N ILE A 92 -1.34 17.00 2.74
CA ILE A 92 -0.61 16.82 1.49
C ILE A 92 -0.42 15.34 1.18
N LEU A 93 -0.10 14.53 2.20
CA LEU A 93 -0.01 13.08 2.09
C LEU A 93 -1.36 12.48 1.68
N ILE A 94 -2.44 12.82 2.38
CA ILE A 94 -3.78 12.30 2.10
C ILE A 94 -4.24 12.67 0.68
N ASP A 95 -4.01 13.91 0.24
CA ASP A 95 -4.30 14.34 -1.12
C ASP A 95 -3.47 13.55 -2.13
N PHE A 96 -2.18 13.36 -1.89
CA PHE A 96 -1.31 12.55 -2.73
C PHE A 96 -1.80 11.10 -2.88
N LEU A 97 -2.15 10.44 -1.77
CA LEU A 97 -2.67 9.07 -1.76
C LEU A 97 -3.98 8.98 -2.56
N THR A 98 -4.90 9.92 -2.32
CA THR A 98 -6.19 9.97 -3.00
C THR A 98 -6.05 10.21 -4.50
N GLU A 99 -5.29 11.22 -4.91
CA GLU A 99 -5.07 11.61 -6.32
C GLU A 99 -4.47 10.48 -7.14
N ASN A 100 -3.56 9.71 -6.53
CA ASN A 100 -2.83 8.65 -7.23
C ASN A 100 -3.41 7.25 -6.98
N LYS A 101 -4.50 7.15 -6.20
CA LYS A 101 -5.13 5.90 -5.78
C LYS A 101 -4.12 4.94 -5.14
N ILE A 102 -3.27 5.49 -4.28
CA ILE A 102 -2.27 4.72 -3.53
C ILE A 102 -2.93 4.18 -2.27
N PHE A 103 -2.97 2.85 -2.12
CA PHE A 103 -3.50 2.23 -0.91
C PHE A 103 -2.47 2.29 0.24
N PHE A 104 -2.96 2.30 1.47
CA PHE A 104 -2.14 2.33 2.68
C PHE A 104 -1.99 0.94 3.29
N GLU A 105 -0.77 0.51 3.63
CA GLU A 105 -0.52 -0.80 4.21
C GLU A 105 -0.53 -0.82 5.75
N PHE A 106 -1.35 -1.69 6.32
CA PHE A 106 -1.21 -2.14 7.71
C PHE A 106 -0.34 -3.39 7.76
N ASN A 107 0.88 -3.24 8.27
CA ASN A 107 1.93 -4.25 8.29
C ASN A 107 2.20 -4.72 9.71
N THR A 108 2.02 -6.00 9.99
CA THR A 108 2.17 -6.56 11.35
C THR A 108 3.58 -6.52 11.90
N SER A 109 4.60 -6.34 11.06
CA SER A 109 5.98 -6.11 11.51
C SER A 109 6.18 -4.71 12.13
N TYR A 110 5.23 -3.80 11.95
CA TYR A 110 5.35 -2.40 12.38
C TYR A 110 4.13 -1.88 13.16
N PRO A 111 3.67 -2.59 14.22
CA PRO A 111 2.42 -2.28 14.91
C PRO A 111 2.40 -0.89 15.56
N GLN A 112 3.57 -0.35 15.92
CA GLN A 112 3.71 0.99 16.52
C GLN A 112 3.22 2.12 15.61
N TYR A 113 3.24 1.92 14.28
CA TYR A 113 2.77 2.91 13.29
C TYR A 113 1.25 3.07 13.31
N TYR A 114 0.51 2.15 13.95
CA TYR A 114 -0.94 2.16 14.04
C TYR A 114 -1.46 2.53 15.43
N SER A 115 -0.64 3.20 16.23
CA SER A 115 -1.01 3.66 17.57
C SER A 115 -2.05 4.79 17.55
N GLN A 116 -2.85 4.89 18.63
CA GLN A 116 -3.96 5.86 18.74
C GLN A 116 -3.55 7.33 18.60
N LYS A 117 -2.27 7.64 18.84
CA LYS A 117 -1.73 9.00 18.65
C LYS A 117 -1.83 9.48 17.21
N TYR A 118 -2.00 8.57 16.25
CA TYR A 118 -2.20 8.85 14.83
C TYR A 118 -3.66 8.65 14.38
N SER A 119 -4.64 8.56 15.29
CA SER A 119 -6.06 8.37 14.97
C SER A 119 -6.59 9.33 13.91
N SER A 120 -6.23 10.61 13.98
CA SER A 120 -6.64 11.64 13.00
C SER A 120 -6.14 11.40 11.58
N PHE A 121 -5.04 10.66 11.41
CA PHE A 121 -4.58 10.22 10.09
C PHE A 121 -5.49 9.13 9.53
N PHE A 122 -5.83 8.13 10.35
CA PHE A 122 -6.71 7.03 9.93
C PHE A 122 -8.15 7.50 9.67
N ASP A 123 -8.64 8.49 10.42
CA ASP A 123 -9.92 9.14 10.13
C ASP A 123 -9.91 9.81 8.75
N GLN A 124 -8.82 10.47 8.37
CA GLN A 124 -8.68 11.06 7.03
C GLN A 124 -8.61 9.99 5.92
N LEU A 125 -7.94 8.84 6.16
CA LEU A 125 -7.97 7.72 5.20
C LEU A 125 -9.41 7.26 4.95
N LYS A 126 -10.19 7.10 6.03
CA LYS A 126 -11.59 6.71 5.97
C LYS A 126 -12.44 7.74 5.22
N GLU A 127 -12.38 9.00 5.63
CA GLU A 127 -13.15 10.11 5.04
C GLU A 127 -12.88 10.30 3.54
N ARG A 128 -11.64 10.03 3.11
CA ARG A 128 -11.21 10.20 1.72
C ARG A 128 -11.26 8.90 0.91
N ASN A 129 -11.79 7.82 1.49
CA ASN A 129 -11.86 6.49 0.88
C ASN A 129 -10.51 6.01 0.34
N VAL A 130 -9.42 6.29 1.06
CA VAL A 130 -8.10 5.74 0.73
C VAL A 130 -8.15 4.25 1.05
N LEU A 131 -7.91 3.42 0.04
CA LEU A 131 -7.88 1.97 0.17
C LEU A 131 -6.82 1.54 1.19
N VAL A 132 -7.04 0.42 1.87
CA VAL A 132 -6.06 -0.12 2.83
C VAL A 132 -5.81 -1.60 2.58
N SER A 133 -4.61 -2.08 2.91
CA SER A 133 -4.22 -3.49 2.84
C SER A 133 -3.72 -4.01 4.18
N VAL A 134 -3.62 -5.34 4.29
CA VAL A 134 -2.94 -6.04 5.38
C VAL A 134 -1.72 -6.75 4.83
N ALA A 135 -0.58 -6.60 5.50
CA ALA A 135 0.68 -7.26 5.16
C ALA A 135 1.42 -7.74 6.41
N CYS A 136 2.43 -8.59 6.21
CA CYS A 136 3.27 -9.14 7.27
C CYS A 136 4.77 -9.09 6.98
N ASP A 137 5.19 -8.49 5.85
CA ASP A 137 6.60 -8.38 5.43
C ASP A 137 7.41 -9.68 5.60
N SER A 138 6.80 -10.77 5.15
CA SER A 138 7.26 -12.10 5.48
C SER A 138 8.40 -12.55 4.57
N HIS A 139 9.58 -12.74 5.14
CA HIS A 139 10.75 -13.32 4.47
C HIS A 139 10.80 -14.86 4.54
N HIS A 140 9.88 -15.48 5.28
CA HIS A 140 9.78 -16.94 5.45
C HIS A 140 8.32 -17.39 5.51
N ILE A 141 7.96 -18.51 4.87
CA ILE A 141 6.57 -19.01 4.83
C ILE A 141 5.95 -19.16 6.23
N SER A 142 6.76 -19.46 7.24
CA SER A 142 6.32 -19.56 8.64
C SER A 142 5.74 -18.25 9.20
N ASN A 143 6.07 -17.10 8.62
CA ASN A 143 5.68 -15.77 9.11
C ASN A 143 4.41 -15.24 8.43
N LEU A 144 3.89 -15.94 7.42
CA LEU A 144 2.60 -15.65 6.77
C LEU A 144 1.38 -15.95 7.67
N ILE A 145 1.58 -16.13 8.97
CA ILE A 145 0.53 -16.49 9.95
C ILE A 145 0.04 -15.31 10.79
N ASP A 146 0.77 -14.19 10.81
CA ASP A 146 0.53 -13.11 11.75
C ASP A 146 0.01 -11.87 11.03
N ILE A 147 -1.29 -11.86 10.73
CA ILE A 147 -2.00 -10.71 10.13
C ILE A 147 -3.12 -10.16 11.02
N GLU A 148 -3.38 -10.83 12.15
CA GLU A 148 -4.52 -10.53 13.02
C GLU A 148 -4.40 -9.14 13.64
N GLU A 149 -3.21 -8.75 14.11
CA GLU A 149 -3.01 -7.42 14.68
C GLU A 149 -3.32 -6.31 13.68
N ALA A 150 -2.79 -6.41 12.45
CA ALA A 150 -3.05 -5.42 11.40
C ALA A 150 -4.55 -5.32 11.09
N TYR A 151 -5.25 -6.46 11.01
CA TYR A 151 -6.68 -6.48 10.77
C TYR A 151 -7.49 -5.87 11.94
N ASP A 152 -7.08 -6.12 13.17
CA ASP A 152 -7.73 -5.51 14.34
C ASP A 152 -7.50 -4.00 14.42
N ARG A 153 -6.36 -3.48 13.91
CA ARG A 153 -6.17 -2.03 13.73
C ARG A 153 -7.12 -1.46 12.67
N ILE A 154 -7.33 -2.15 11.56
CA ILE A 154 -8.31 -1.74 10.54
C ILE A 154 -9.71 -1.62 11.16
N LYS A 155 -10.14 -2.59 11.98
CA LYS A 155 -11.42 -2.52 12.71
C LYS A 155 -11.48 -1.37 13.70
N LEU A 156 -10.40 -1.17 14.47
CA LEU A 156 -10.30 -0.08 15.45
C LEU A 156 -10.59 1.28 14.82
N TYR A 157 -10.13 1.50 13.59
CA TYR A 157 -10.31 2.76 12.85
C TYR A 157 -11.53 2.79 11.92
N ALA A 158 -12.33 1.73 11.90
CA ALA A 158 -13.49 1.55 11.03
C ALA A 158 -13.15 1.63 9.52
N LEU A 159 -12.07 0.95 9.10
CA LEU A 159 -11.55 0.94 7.73
C LEU A 159 -11.89 -0.36 6.96
N GLU A 160 -12.82 -1.18 7.45
CA GLU A 160 -13.16 -2.47 6.85
C GLU A 160 -13.72 -2.33 5.43
N SER A 161 -14.48 -1.27 5.15
CA SER A 161 -14.95 -0.96 3.80
C SER A 161 -13.80 -0.65 2.85
N ASN A 162 -12.81 0.13 3.30
CA ASN A 162 -11.64 0.50 2.51
C ASN A 162 -10.80 -0.73 2.14
N LEU A 163 -10.71 -1.70 3.06
CA LEU A 163 -10.09 -3.00 2.80
C LEU A 163 -10.92 -3.83 1.81
N ALA A 164 -12.23 -3.93 2.02
CA ALA A 164 -13.12 -4.70 1.17
C ALA A 164 -13.12 -4.19 -0.28
N ASP A 165 -13.04 -2.87 -0.48
CA ASP A 165 -12.94 -2.26 -1.81
C ASP A 165 -11.63 -2.64 -2.52
N LEU A 166 -10.50 -2.68 -1.79
CA LEU A 166 -9.23 -3.16 -2.36
C LEU A 166 -9.33 -4.63 -2.77
N VAL A 167 -9.92 -5.48 -1.93
CA VAL A 167 -10.13 -6.90 -2.23
C VAL A 167 -10.97 -7.06 -3.50
N GLN A 168 -12.07 -6.31 -3.65
CA GLN A 168 -12.88 -6.36 -4.87
C GLN A 168 -12.11 -5.95 -6.13
N ILE A 169 -11.18 -5.01 -6.03
CA ILE A 169 -10.32 -4.59 -7.15
C ILE A 169 -9.35 -5.72 -7.50
N LEU A 170 -8.73 -6.36 -6.51
CA LEU A 170 -7.83 -7.49 -6.70
C LEU A 170 -8.55 -8.69 -7.31
N ASP A 171 -9.76 -9.00 -6.84
CA ASP A 171 -10.59 -10.10 -7.39
C ASP A 171 -10.93 -9.89 -8.87
N LYS A 172 -11.11 -8.65 -9.32
CA LYS A 172 -11.30 -8.34 -10.75
C LYS A 172 -10.02 -8.50 -11.59
N LYS A 173 -8.85 -8.41 -10.96
CA LYS A 173 -7.54 -8.62 -11.59
C LYS A 173 -7.09 -10.09 -11.56
N ARG A 174 -7.76 -10.94 -10.80
CA ARG A 174 -7.54 -12.38 -10.77
C ARG A 174 -7.99 -12.99 -12.11
N ILE A 175 -7.04 -13.18 -13.01
CA ILE A 175 -7.21 -13.94 -14.26
C ILE A 175 -7.10 -15.43 -13.96
#